data_AF-A0A4Q1RLT5-F1
#
_entry.id   AF-A0A4Q1RLT5-F1
#
_cell.length_a   1.000
_cell.length_b   1.000
_cell.length_c   1.000
_cell.angle_alpha   90.00
_cell.angle_beta   90.00
_cell.angle_gamma   90.00
#
_symmetry.space_group_name_H-M   'P 1'
#
loop_
_entity.id
_entity.type
_entity.pdbx_description
1 polymer ?
#
loop_
_entity_poly.entity_id
_entity_poly.type
_entity_poly.pdbx_seq_one_letter_code
_entity_poly.pdbx_strand_id
1 'polypeptide(L)'
;MTIMVSIFLCGYRGKTIDFAEVSCQHRTTTASHTKPSSQALHPIEAAYFHQSHLKGCQDYGHQVVSVMLSCNGIILNYAVILYDRSKSKIRIVQEIAEELPVAPVISYFLCDSWYTSAKVMDSFIRKGFYTIGALKTNRIIYPCGIRRKVSGFVLHLKKTDSDVSLVTVGGREFYVYRYEGKLALDKYQIRSRMGIQRYWLIMSLAHYMCCMHSGKYCTFEEGYRYFQEQIKTEQLMNLHSFIKSGASLEAVLEMVG
;
A
#
# COMPACT_ATOMS: atom_id res chain seq x y z
N MET A 1 2.05 4.05 -9.60
CA MET A 1 0.76 3.73 -8.93
C MET A 1 -0.33 3.59 -9.99
N THR A 2 -0.17 2.54 -10.79
CA THR A 2 -1.19 1.96 -11.65
C THR A 2 -1.67 0.73 -10.90
N ILE A 3 -2.97 0.62 -10.68
CA ILE A 3 -3.53 -0.50 -9.95
C ILE A 3 -4.34 -1.32 -10.93
N MET A 4 -3.96 -2.59 -11.02
CA MET A 4 -4.81 -3.60 -11.60
C MET A 4 -5.86 -3.98 -10.58
N VAL A 5 -7.10 -3.88 -11.00
CA VAL A 5 -8.31 -4.33 -10.33
C VAL A 5 -8.74 -5.55 -11.13
N SER A 6 -8.66 -6.74 -10.56
CA SER A 6 -9.00 -7.97 -11.30
C SER A 6 -10.38 -8.45 -10.88
N ILE A 7 -11.23 -8.76 -11.85
CA ILE A 7 -12.60 -9.21 -11.64
C ILE A 7 -12.70 -10.65 -12.13
N PHE A 8 -13.16 -11.57 -11.28
CA PHE A 8 -13.23 -13.00 -11.58
C PHE A 8 -14.69 -13.44 -11.73
N LEU A 9 -15.03 -14.07 -12.86
CA LEU A 9 -16.41 -14.41 -13.22
C LEU A 9 -16.76 -15.90 -13.10
N CYS A 10 -15.89 -16.78 -12.60
CA CYS A 10 -16.27 -18.16 -12.23
C CYS A 10 -15.13 -18.85 -11.45
N GLY A 11 -15.47 -19.53 -10.34
CA GLY A 11 -14.58 -20.54 -9.72
C GLY A 11 -14.17 -20.39 -8.26
N TYR A 12 -14.97 -19.77 -7.37
CA TYR A 12 -14.73 -19.95 -5.92
C TYR A 12 -15.41 -21.24 -5.44
N ARG A 13 -14.75 -22.39 -5.67
CA ARG A 13 -15.19 -23.69 -5.14
C ARG A 13 -14.46 -24.08 -3.85
N GLY A 14 -14.31 -23.15 -2.90
CA GLY A 14 -13.85 -23.44 -1.53
C GLY A 14 -12.49 -24.13 -1.37
N LYS A 15 -11.76 -24.40 -2.46
CA LYS A 15 -10.44 -25.01 -2.50
C LYS A 15 -9.63 -24.26 -3.55
N THR A 16 -8.87 -23.31 -3.02
CA THR A 16 -7.63 -22.78 -3.61
C THR A 16 -7.74 -22.33 -5.06
N ILE A 17 -8.06 -21.04 -5.27
CA ILE A 17 -7.43 -20.31 -6.38
C ILE A 17 -5.94 -20.33 -6.04
N ASP A 18 -5.11 -20.83 -6.96
CA ASP A 18 -3.68 -20.62 -6.83
C ASP A 18 -3.43 -19.12 -6.98
N PHE A 19 -3.38 -18.43 -5.84
CA PHE A 19 -3.09 -17.02 -5.82
C PHE A 19 -1.75 -16.75 -6.51
N ALA A 20 -0.82 -17.71 -6.66
CA ALA A 20 0.41 -17.53 -7.44
C ALA A 20 0.14 -17.39 -8.95
N GLU A 21 -0.85 -18.10 -9.49
CA GLU A 21 -1.23 -18.09 -10.92
C GLU A 21 -1.82 -16.73 -11.33
N VAL A 22 -2.50 -16.04 -10.41
CA VAL A 22 -3.10 -14.71 -10.60
C VAL A 22 -2.35 -13.56 -9.91
N SER A 23 -1.47 -13.84 -8.94
CA SER A 23 -0.65 -12.85 -8.21
C SER A 23 0.40 -12.22 -9.13
N CYS A 24 0.94 -12.99 -10.07
CA CYS A 24 1.94 -12.50 -11.02
C CYS A 24 1.37 -11.43 -11.98
N GLN A 25 0.05 -11.28 -12.01
CA GLN A 25 -0.73 -10.40 -12.89
C GLN A 25 -1.14 -9.08 -12.21
N HIS A 26 -0.90 -8.90 -10.90
CA HIS A 26 -1.05 -7.59 -10.25
C HIS A 26 0.27 -6.81 -10.32
N ARG A 27 0.52 -6.16 -11.46
CA ARG A 27 1.67 -5.26 -11.65
C ARG A 27 1.28 -3.81 -11.94
N THR A 28 1.91 -2.89 -11.21
CA THR A 28 1.94 -1.48 -11.58
C THR A 28 2.75 -1.32 -12.86
N THR A 29 2.14 -0.75 -13.91
CA THR A 29 2.88 -0.25 -15.07
C THR A 29 2.87 1.27 -15.03
N THR A 30 4.00 1.87 -14.68
CA THR A 30 4.26 3.28 -15.00
C THR A 30 4.90 3.28 -16.38
N ALA A 31 4.34 4.02 -17.33
CA ALA A 31 5.06 4.33 -18.56
C ALA A 31 6.08 5.41 -18.21
N SER A 32 7.30 4.98 -17.88
CA SER A 32 8.37 5.90 -17.49
C SER A 32 8.76 6.76 -18.68
N HIS A 33 8.87 8.06 -18.44
CA HIS A 33 9.36 9.02 -19.41
C HIS A 33 10.66 9.66 -18.90
N THR A 34 11.42 10.22 -19.84
CA THR A 34 12.54 11.09 -19.49
C THR A 34 12.01 12.25 -18.67
N LYS A 35 12.65 12.48 -17.52
CA LYS A 35 12.30 13.58 -16.63
C LYS A 35 12.42 14.91 -17.39
N PRO A 36 11.38 15.77 -17.39
CA PRO A 36 11.46 17.07 -18.02
C PRO A 36 12.44 17.97 -17.28
N SER A 37 13.12 18.85 -18.03
CA SER A 37 13.92 19.93 -17.45
C SER A 37 13.03 20.79 -16.55
N SER A 38 13.59 21.37 -15.48
CA SER A 38 12.89 22.35 -14.65
C SER A 38 12.49 23.62 -15.43
N GLN A 39 13.10 23.83 -16.60
CA GLN A 39 12.79 24.93 -17.54
C GLN A 39 11.83 24.51 -18.66
N ALA A 40 11.27 23.29 -18.62
CA ALA A 40 10.34 22.83 -19.65
C ALA A 40 9.04 23.64 -19.61
N LEU A 41 8.80 24.42 -20.69
CA LEU A 41 7.57 25.20 -20.86
C LEU A 41 6.34 24.32 -21.16
N HIS A 42 6.58 23.16 -21.79
CA HIS A 42 5.56 22.19 -22.17
C HIS A 42 5.98 20.78 -21.74
N PRO A 43 5.88 20.45 -20.44
CA PRO A 43 6.07 19.07 -20.00
C PRO A 43 5.03 18.15 -20.64
N ILE A 44 5.32 16.84 -20.68
CA ILE A 44 4.44 15.84 -21.28
C ILE A 44 3.08 15.88 -20.57
N GLU A 45 2.01 16.11 -21.33
CA GLU A 45 0.65 16.22 -20.82
C GLU A 45 0.25 14.96 -20.05
N ALA A 46 -0.43 15.10 -18.91
CA ALA A 46 -0.87 14.00 -18.03
C ALA A 46 0.25 13.08 -17.47
N ALA A 47 1.53 13.41 -17.68
CA ALA A 47 2.65 12.75 -17.01
C ALA A 47 3.04 13.49 -15.74
N TYR A 48 3.24 12.75 -14.65
CA TYR A 48 3.60 13.34 -13.36
C TYR A 48 4.65 12.54 -12.63
N PHE A 49 5.22 13.16 -11.59
CA PHE A 49 6.01 12.43 -10.61
C PHE A 49 5.13 11.56 -9.72
N HIS A 50 5.59 10.34 -9.54
CA HIS A 50 4.89 9.29 -8.85
C HIS A 50 5.85 8.38 -8.09
N GLN A 51 5.50 7.96 -6.88
CA GLN A 51 6.28 6.92 -6.22
C GLN A 51 6.14 5.60 -6.99
N SER A 52 7.27 5.08 -7.49
CA SER A 52 7.38 3.74 -8.05
C SER A 52 7.82 2.79 -6.96
N HIS A 53 6.98 1.82 -6.62
CA HIS A 53 7.36 0.77 -5.67
C HIS A 53 8.40 -0.19 -6.25
N LEU A 54 8.41 -0.37 -7.59
CA LEU A 54 9.41 -1.18 -8.27
C LEU A 54 10.80 -0.52 -8.24
N LYS A 55 10.86 0.80 -8.45
CA LYS A 55 12.13 1.56 -8.46
C LYS A 55 12.54 2.07 -7.08
N GLY A 56 11.67 1.99 -6.08
CA GLY A 56 11.90 2.57 -4.74
C GLY A 56 11.95 4.10 -4.70
N CYS A 57 11.79 4.80 -5.84
CA CYS A 57 11.97 6.24 -5.98
C CYS A 57 10.80 6.91 -6.74
N GLN A 58 10.85 8.24 -6.86
CA GLN A 58 9.93 8.99 -7.71
C GLN A 58 10.27 8.75 -9.18
N ASP A 59 9.27 8.33 -9.95
CA ASP A 59 9.33 8.12 -11.38
C ASP A 59 8.44 9.15 -12.07
N TYR A 60 8.94 9.76 -13.15
CA TYR A 60 8.15 10.65 -13.98
C TYR A 60 7.52 9.83 -15.10
N GLY A 61 6.22 9.87 -15.21
CA GLY A 61 5.54 9.06 -16.20
C GLY A 61 4.04 9.16 -16.15
N HIS A 62 3.39 8.45 -17.06
CA HIS A 62 1.96 8.25 -17.00
C HIS A 62 1.62 7.13 -16.04
N GLN A 63 0.49 7.32 -15.35
CA GLN A 63 -0.18 6.25 -14.62
C GLN A 63 -1.46 5.89 -15.34
N VAL A 64 -1.81 4.63 -15.24
CA VAL A 64 -3.06 4.12 -15.77
C VAL A 64 -3.79 3.43 -14.62
N VAL A 65 -5.11 3.50 -14.56
CA VAL A 65 -5.90 2.57 -13.76
C VAL A 65 -6.39 1.49 -14.71
N SER A 66 -6.04 0.25 -14.43
CA SER A 66 -6.44 -0.87 -15.28
C SER A 66 -7.39 -1.78 -14.51
N VAL A 67 -8.46 -2.20 -15.17
CA VAL A 67 -9.35 -3.24 -14.70
C VAL A 67 -9.24 -4.40 -15.66
N MET A 68 -8.96 -5.58 -15.13
CA MET A 68 -8.91 -6.82 -15.90
C MET A 68 -10.08 -7.71 -15.53
N LEU A 69 -10.67 -8.37 -16.52
CA LEU A 69 -11.62 -9.46 -16.34
C LEU A 69 -10.89 -10.78 -16.50
N SER A 70 -11.11 -11.70 -15.57
CA SER A 70 -10.61 -13.06 -15.63
C SER A 70 -11.77 -14.05 -15.55
N CYS A 71 -11.84 -14.97 -16.49
CA CYS A 71 -12.83 -16.02 -16.51
C CYS A 71 -12.26 -17.25 -17.22
N ASN A 72 -12.37 -18.43 -16.60
CA ASN A 72 -11.95 -19.70 -17.19
C ASN A 72 -10.51 -19.69 -17.76
N GLY A 73 -9.56 -19.10 -17.02
CA GLY A 73 -8.16 -18.98 -17.44
C GLY A 73 -7.89 -17.91 -18.51
N ILE A 74 -8.92 -17.25 -19.02
CA ILE A 74 -8.77 -16.11 -19.95
C ILE A 74 -8.73 -14.82 -19.14
N ILE A 75 -7.82 -13.92 -19.51
CA ILE A 75 -7.69 -12.60 -18.90
C ILE A 75 -7.77 -11.54 -20.00
N LEU A 76 -8.68 -10.58 -19.82
CA LEU A 76 -8.94 -9.49 -20.74
C LEU A 76 -8.77 -8.16 -20.01
N ASN A 77 -8.15 -7.18 -20.67
CA ASN A 77 -8.19 -5.80 -20.19
C ASN A 77 -9.59 -5.25 -20.44
N TYR A 78 -10.35 -5.03 -19.37
CA TYR A 78 -11.68 -4.42 -19.47
C TYR A 78 -11.59 -2.92 -19.67
N ALA A 79 -10.77 -2.26 -18.84
CA ALA A 79 -10.57 -0.82 -18.91
C ALA A 79 -9.11 -0.48 -18.64
N VAL A 80 -8.63 0.54 -19.33
CA VAL A 80 -7.28 1.10 -19.21
C VAL A 80 -7.45 2.61 -19.29
N ILE A 81 -7.54 3.26 -18.12
CA ILE A 81 -7.85 4.68 -18.01
C ILE A 81 -6.61 5.44 -17.60
N LEU A 82 -6.19 6.41 -18.41
CA LEU A 82 -5.10 7.31 -18.07
C LEU A 82 -5.44 8.11 -16.81
N TYR A 83 -4.53 8.12 -15.84
CA TYR A 83 -4.69 8.89 -14.62
C TYR A 83 -4.07 10.28 -14.79
N ASP A 84 -4.93 11.26 -15.00
CA ASP A 84 -4.62 12.68 -15.24
C ASP A 84 -4.79 13.58 -14.00
N ARG A 85 -5.13 12.99 -12.84
CA ARG A 85 -5.47 13.68 -11.57
C ARG A 85 -6.77 14.52 -11.58
N SER A 86 -7.54 14.55 -12.67
CA SER A 86 -8.84 15.24 -12.71
C SER A 86 -9.85 14.60 -11.74
N LYS A 87 -9.74 13.27 -11.56
CA LYS A 87 -10.49 12.50 -10.58
C LYS A 87 -9.56 11.68 -9.70
N SER A 88 -10.05 11.26 -8.53
CA SER A 88 -9.30 10.29 -7.72
C SER A 88 -9.33 8.91 -8.36
N LYS A 89 -8.30 8.08 -8.14
CA LYS A 89 -8.29 6.70 -8.65
C LYS A 89 -9.41 5.83 -8.09
N ILE A 90 -9.84 6.12 -6.86
CA ILE A 90 -11.03 5.49 -6.28
C ILE A 90 -12.25 5.82 -7.12
N ARG A 91 -12.44 7.10 -7.48
CA ARG A 91 -13.55 7.51 -8.33
C ARG A 91 -13.50 6.84 -9.71
N ILE A 92 -12.32 6.77 -10.34
CA ILE A 92 -12.13 6.06 -11.61
C ILE A 92 -12.59 4.61 -11.48
N VAL A 93 -12.15 3.90 -10.44
CA VAL A 93 -12.56 2.50 -10.23
C VAL A 93 -14.06 2.34 -9.92
N GLN A 94 -14.67 3.31 -9.23
CA GLN A 94 -16.13 3.30 -9.03
C GLN A 94 -16.89 3.49 -10.34
N GLU A 95 -16.44 4.40 -11.20
CA GLU A 95 -17.05 4.64 -12.52
C GLU A 95 -16.92 3.39 -13.41
N ILE A 96 -15.75 2.73 -13.41
CA ILE A 96 -15.59 1.44 -14.10
C ILE A 96 -16.54 0.38 -13.52
N ALA A 97 -16.72 0.34 -12.20
CA ALA A 97 -17.67 -0.58 -11.58
C ALA A 97 -19.11 -0.28 -11.99
N GLU A 98 -19.51 0.99 -12.09
CA GLU A 98 -20.84 1.40 -12.53
C GLU A 98 -21.13 0.97 -13.98
N GLU A 99 -20.13 0.90 -14.84
CA GLU A 99 -20.23 0.46 -16.24
C GLU A 99 -20.27 -1.07 -16.41
N LEU A 100 -19.79 -1.84 -15.43
CA LEU A 100 -19.80 -3.30 -15.52
C LEU A 100 -21.22 -3.87 -15.66
N PRO A 101 -21.40 -4.97 -16.41
CA PRO A 101 -22.62 -5.74 -16.34
C PRO A 101 -22.80 -6.33 -14.93
N VAL A 102 -24.05 -6.63 -14.58
CA VAL A 102 -24.31 -7.43 -13.37
C VAL A 102 -23.69 -8.80 -13.57
N ALA A 103 -22.93 -9.25 -12.56
CA ALA A 103 -22.28 -10.54 -12.58
C ALA A 103 -23.32 -11.66 -12.75
N PRO A 104 -23.21 -12.52 -13.78
CA PRO A 104 -24.16 -13.61 -14.03
C PRO A 104 -24.07 -14.72 -12.99
N VAL A 105 -22.97 -14.78 -12.24
CA VAL A 105 -22.70 -15.77 -11.19
C VAL A 105 -21.91 -15.11 -10.05
N ILE A 106 -21.72 -15.83 -8.94
CA ILE A 106 -20.87 -15.35 -7.83
C ILE A 106 -19.47 -15.03 -8.38
N SER A 107 -19.14 -13.76 -8.27
CA SER A 107 -17.95 -13.18 -8.89
C SER A 107 -17.21 -12.32 -7.88
N TYR A 108 -15.91 -12.12 -8.10
CA TYR A 108 -15.05 -11.48 -7.11
C TYR A 108 -14.29 -10.30 -7.71
N PHE A 109 -14.18 -9.22 -6.95
CA PHE A 109 -13.33 -8.09 -7.23
C PHE A 109 -12.07 -8.17 -6.35
N LEU A 110 -10.91 -8.39 -6.96
CA LEU A 110 -9.60 -8.45 -6.31
C LEU A 110 -8.89 -7.10 -6.41
N CYS A 111 -8.36 -6.61 -5.28
CA CYS A 111 -7.61 -5.37 -5.27
C CYS A 111 -6.53 -5.24 -4.18
N ASP A 112 -5.59 -4.33 -4.42
CA ASP A 112 -4.66 -3.82 -3.41
C ASP A 112 -5.42 -3.11 -2.28
N SER A 113 -4.81 -3.11 -1.10
CA SER A 113 -5.16 -2.37 0.11
C SER A 113 -5.43 -0.88 -0.06
N TRP A 114 -4.95 -0.26 -1.14
CA TRP A 114 -5.30 1.11 -1.51
C TRP A 114 -6.76 1.26 -1.95
N TYR A 115 -7.39 0.19 -2.45
CA TYR A 115 -8.76 0.18 -2.99
C TYR A 115 -9.76 -0.48 -2.06
N THR A 116 -9.27 -1.23 -1.06
CA THR A 116 -10.10 -1.81 0.00
C THR A 116 -10.72 -0.72 0.86
N SER A 117 -11.83 -0.17 0.39
CA SER A 117 -12.58 0.96 0.95
C SER A 117 -14.07 0.75 0.75
N ALA A 118 -14.90 1.26 1.67
CA ALA A 118 -16.35 1.10 1.65
C ALA A 118 -16.93 1.46 0.27
N LYS A 119 -16.57 2.63 -0.24
CA LYS A 119 -17.03 3.15 -1.53
C LYS A 119 -16.79 2.21 -2.70
N VAL A 120 -15.59 1.62 -2.79
CA VAL A 120 -15.26 0.72 -3.90
C VAL A 120 -16.00 -0.60 -3.73
N MET A 121 -16.00 -1.20 -2.54
CA MET A 121 -16.71 -2.46 -2.29
C MET A 121 -18.21 -2.32 -2.56
N ASP A 122 -18.82 -1.21 -2.12
CA ASP A 122 -20.24 -0.90 -2.36
C ASP A 122 -20.55 -0.77 -3.86
N SER A 123 -19.61 -0.24 -4.65
CA SER A 123 -19.80 -0.09 -6.10
C SER A 123 -19.77 -1.44 -6.81
N PHE A 124 -18.86 -2.33 -6.41
CA PHE A 124 -18.73 -3.68 -6.98
C PHE A 124 -19.82 -4.65 -6.52
N ILE A 125 -20.23 -4.60 -5.25
CA ILE A 125 -21.26 -5.52 -4.73
C ILE A 125 -22.63 -5.25 -5.36
N ARG A 126 -22.95 -4.00 -5.71
CA ARG A 126 -24.16 -3.65 -6.48
C ARG A 126 -24.21 -4.31 -7.85
N LYS A 127 -23.05 -4.70 -8.39
CA LYS A 127 -22.92 -5.44 -9.65
C LYS A 127 -22.71 -6.93 -9.43
N GLY A 128 -22.87 -7.44 -8.21
CA GLY A 128 -22.72 -8.86 -7.89
C GLY A 128 -21.27 -9.33 -7.69
N PHE A 129 -20.32 -8.40 -7.52
CA PHE A 129 -18.91 -8.73 -7.28
C PHE A 129 -18.53 -8.58 -5.79
N TYR A 130 -18.18 -9.70 -5.15
CA TYR A 130 -17.68 -9.74 -3.77
C TYR A 130 -16.22 -9.30 -3.72
N THR A 131 -15.85 -8.43 -2.77
CA THR A 131 -14.47 -7.93 -2.72
C THR A 131 -13.54 -8.88 -1.96
N ILE A 132 -12.39 -9.18 -2.58
CA ILE A 132 -11.21 -9.75 -1.93
C ILE A 132 -10.13 -8.66 -2.01
N GLY A 133 -9.70 -8.14 -0.87
CA GLY A 133 -8.77 -7.01 -0.82
C GLY A 133 -7.65 -7.24 0.18
N ALA A 134 -6.46 -6.75 -0.12
CA ALA A 134 -5.39 -6.71 0.87
C ALA A 134 -5.75 -5.72 1.99
N LEU A 135 -5.44 -6.05 3.25
CA LEU A 135 -5.71 -5.17 4.39
C LEU A 135 -4.39 -4.71 5.01
N LYS A 136 -4.16 -3.40 5.10
CA LYS A 136 -2.99 -2.89 5.81
C LYS A 136 -3.10 -3.18 7.31
N THR A 137 -2.01 -3.61 7.92
CA THR A 137 -1.95 -3.95 9.36
C THR A 137 -2.19 -2.75 10.28
N ASN A 138 -2.00 -1.52 9.79
CA ASN A 138 -2.34 -0.31 10.53
C ASN A 138 -3.84 0.04 10.51
N ARG A 139 -4.68 -0.75 9.82
CA ARG A 139 -6.14 -0.55 9.77
C ARG A 139 -6.75 -0.69 11.16
N ILE A 140 -7.78 0.13 11.42
CA ILE A 140 -8.55 0.07 12.66
C ILE A 140 -9.72 -0.90 12.49
N ILE A 141 -9.88 -1.79 13.45
CA ILE A 141 -11.00 -2.71 13.60
C ILE A 141 -11.61 -2.54 15.01
N TYR A 142 -12.77 -3.16 15.21
CA TYR A 142 -13.55 -3.04 16.44
C TYR A 142 -13.96 -4.42 16.99
N PRO A 143 -13.00 -5.32 17.30
CA PRO A 143 -13.30 -6.60 17.95
C PRO A 143 -14.04 -6.34 19.27
N CYS A 144 -15.20 -6.97 19.45
CA CYS A 144 -16.10 -6.75 20.60
C CYS A 144 -16.42 -5.26 20.85
N GLY A 145 -16.43 -4.42 19.80
CA GLY A 145 -16.66 -2.98 19.90
C GLY A 145 -15.44 -2.15 20.32
N ILE A 146 -14.29 -2.77 20.61
CA ILE A 146 -13.09 -2.08 21.11
C ILE A 146 -12.21 -1.64 19.93
N ARG A 147 -11.97 -0.33 19.82
CA ARG A 147 -11.11 0.23 18.77
C ARG A 147 -9.67 -0.28 18.90
N ARG A 148 -9.18 -1.04 17.90
CA ARG A 148 -7.81 -1.56 17.88
C ARG A 148 -7.24 -1.57 16.47
N LYS A 149 -5.91 -1.43 16.32
CA LYS A 149 -5.25 -1.69 15.03
C LYS A 149 -5.18 -3.19 14.78
N VAL A 150 -5.27 -3.63 13.52
CA VAL A 150 -5.06 -5.03 13.14
C VAL A 150 -3.72 -5.54 13.67
N SER A 151 -2.65 -4.76 13.53
CA SER A 151 -1.31 -5.11 14.01
C SER A 151 -1.27 -5.41 15.51
N GLY A 152 -2.07 -4.72 16.32
CA GLY A 152 -2.15 -4.99 17.76
C GLY A 152 -3.15 -6.09 18.10
N PHE A 153 -4.19 -6.28 17.28
CA PHE A 153 -5.18 -7.34 17.48
C PHE A 153 -4.59 -8.73 17.22
N VAL A 154 -3.82 -8.88 16.13
CA VAL A 154 -3.25 -10.17 15.72
C VAL A 154 -2.32 -10.77 16.78
N LEU A 155 -1.68 -9.95 17.62
CA LEU A 155 -0.83 -10.40 18.73
C LEU A 155 -1.57 -11.21 19.80
N HIS A 156 -2.90 -11.11 19.84
CA HIS A 156 -3.73 -11.83 20.81
C HIS A 156 -4.37 -13.08 20.25
N LEU A 157 -4.20 -13.36 18.95
CA LEU A 157 -4.73 -14.57 18.32
C LEU A 157 -3.83 -15.75 18.62
N LYS A 158 -4.44 -16.87 19.03
CA LYS A 158 -3.75 -18.15 19.20
C LYS A 158 -4.12 -19.07 18.05
N LYS A 159 -3.17 -19.91 17.65
CA LYS A 159 -3.39 -20.93 16.61
C LYS A 159 -4.48 -21.94 16.98
N THR A 160 -4.78 -22.05 18.27
CA THR A 160 -5.81 -22.92 18.85
C THR A 160 -7.19 -22.26 18.93
N ASP A 161 -7.31 -20.97 18.62
CA ASP A 161 -8.59 -20.27 18.66
C ASP A 161 -9.54 -20.85 17.61
N SER A 162 -10.83 -21.01 17.95
CA SER A 162 -11.84 -21.61 17.07
C SER A 162 -12.02 -20.90 15.74
N ASP A 163 -11.77 -19.59 15.71
CA ASP A 163 -11.88 -18.74 14.52
C ASP A 163 -10.58 -18.67 13.72
N VAL A 164 -9.51 -19.35 14.18
CA VAL A 164 -8.23 -19.47 13.48
C VAL A 164 -8.17 -20.82 12.78
N SER A 165 -7.87 -20.80 11.49
CA SER A 165 -7.71 -22.02 10.68
C SER A 165 -6.37 -21.99 9.94
N LEU A 166 -5.65 -23.11 9.98
CA LEU A 166 -4.49 -23.34 9.14
C LEU A 166 -4.95 -23.68 7.72
N VAL A 167 -4.42 -22.98 6.73
CA VAL A 167 -4.70 -23.19 5.31
C VAL A 167 -3.40 -23.33 4.54
N THR A 168 -3.39 -24.18 3.53
CA THR A 168 -2.23 -24.39 2.66
C THR A 168 -2.53 -23.89 1.26
N VAL A 169 -1.71 -22.97 0.75
CA VAL A 169 -1.81 -22.39 -0.60
C VAL A 169 -0.45 -22.54 -1.28
N GLY A 170 -0.40 -23.24 -2.42
CA GLY A 170 0.84 -23.43 -3.17
C GLY A 170 1.98 -24.07 -2.35
N GLY A 171 1.65 -25.01 -1.46
CA GLY A 171 2.61 -25.68 -0.56
C GLY A 171 3.08 -24.81 0.62
N ARG A 172 2.55 -23.60 0.79
CA ARG A 172 2.84 -22.72 1.93
C ARG A 172 1.68 -22.69 2.90
N GLU A 173 1.99 -22.70 4.19
CA GLU A 173 1.00 -22.65 5.25
C GLU A 173 0.73 -21.22 5.72
N PHE A 174 -0.54 -20.90 5.91
CA PHE A 174 -1.03 -19.61 6.39
C PHE A 174 -2.05 -19.83 7.50
N TYR A 175 -2.11 -18.92 8.46
CA TYR A 175 -3.20 -18.88 9.43
C TYR A 175 -4.21 -17.82 8.99
N VAL A 176 -5.48 -18.20 8.89
CA VAL A 176 -6.59 -17.32 8.57
C VAL A 176 -7.45 -17.16 9.80
N TYR A 177 -7.83 -15.92 10.11
CA TYR A 177 -8.76 -15.60 11.18
C TYR A 177 -10.06 -15.05 10.60
N ARG A 178 -11.19 -15.64 10.98
CA ARG A 178 -12.51 -15.10 10.61
C ARG A 178 -12.85 -13.94 11.55
N TYR A 179 -12.83 -12.73 11.01
CA TYR A 179 -13.28 -11.54 11.72
C TYR A 179 -14.65 -11.09 11.22
N GLU A 180 -15.62 -10.99 12.13
CA GLU A 180 -16.92 -10.38 11.86
C GLU A 180 -17.09 -9.11 12.69
N GLY A 181 -17.20 -7.97 12.00
CA GLY A 181 -17.37 -6.70 12.67
C GLY A 181 -17.01 -5.51 11.80
N LYS A 182 -17.03 -4.31 12.39
CA LYS A 182 -16.72 -3.07 11.67
C LYS A 182 -15.24 -3.03 11.31
N LEU A 183 -14.94 -2.85 10.02
CA LEU A 183 -13.58 -2.76 9.46
C LEU A 183 -13.09 -1.31 9.21
N ALA A 184 -13.88 -0.30 9.64
CA ALA A 184 -13.56 1.13 9.50
C ALA A 184 -13.13 1.53 8.07
N LEU A 185 -13.78 0.94 7.06
CA LEU A 185 -13.45 1.14 5.63
C LEU A 185 -14.06 2.43 5.06
N ASP A 186 -14.93 3.06 5.84
CA ASP A 186 -15.57 4.37 5.65
C ASP A 186 -14.62 5.53 5.99
N LYS A 187 -13.59 5.29 6.81
CA LYS A 187 -12.63 6.30 7.27
C LYS A 187 -11.31 6.15 6.53
N TYR A 188 -11.16 6.87 5.43
CA TYR A 188 -9.82 7.20 4.93
C TYR A 188 -9.26 8.36 5.76
N GLN A 189 -7.99 8.31 6.15
CA GLN A 189 -7.33 9.48 6.73
C GLN A 189 -6.84 10.38 5.58
N ILE A 190 -7.59 11.43 5.26
CA ILE A 190 -6.96 12.63 4.72
C ILE A 190 -6.21 13.27 5.89
N ARG A 191 -4.88 13.33 5.81
CA ARG A 191 -4.10 14.15 6.74
C ARG A 191 -4.60 15.59 6.60
N SER A 192 -4.89 16.26 7.72
CA SER A 192 -5.36 17.65 7.70
C SER A 192 -4.40 18.53 6.87
N ARG A 193 -4.88 19.64 6.28
CA ARG A 193 -4.01 20.60 5.59
C ARG A 193 -2.77 20.95 6.42
N MET A 194 -2.95 21.15 7.73
CA MET A 194 -1.86 21.37 8.68
C MET A 194 -0.95 20.13 8.86
N GLY A 195 -1.50 18.91 8.86
CA GLY A 195 -0.72 17.67 8.88
C GLY A 195 0.07 17.43 7.59
N ILE A 196 -0.49 17.81 6.44
CA ILE A 196 0.19 17.80 5.14
C ILE A 196 1.29 18.86 5.13
N GLN A 197 1.01 20.08 5.58
CA GLN A 197 1.99 21.16 5.68
C GLN A 197 3.12 20.82 6.65
N ARG A 198 2.83 20.22 7.82
CA ARG A 198 3.86 19.75 8.77
C ARG A 198 4.71 18.65 8.16
N TYR A 199 4.08 17.67 7.51
CA TYR A 199 4.81 16.62 6.82
C TYR A 199 5.67 17.18 5.69
N TRP A 200 5.14 18.11 4.88
CA TRP A 200 5.88 18.80 3.83
C TRP A 200 7.04 19.62 4.39
N LEU A 201 6.82 20.35 5.48
CA LEU A 201 7.85 21.15 6.13
C LEU A 201 8.97 20.26 6.67
N ILE A 202 8.61 19.16 7.34
CA ILE A 202 9.57 18.17 7.86
C ILE A 202 10.34 17.52 6.71
N MET A 203 9.64 17.11 5.64
CA MET A 203 10.28 16.50 4.47
C MET A 203 11.17 17.49 3.72
N SER A 204 10.75 18.74 3.56
CA SER A 204 11.54 19.80 2.92
C SER A 204 12.75 20.18 3.77
N LEU A 205 12.61 20.23 5.09
CA LEU A 205 13.71 20.48 6.01
C LEU A 205 14.70 19.33 6.00
N ALA A 206 14.23 18.08 6.10
CA ALA A 206 15.06 16.89 6.02
C ALA A 206 15.78 16.82 4.66
N HIS A 207 15.07 17.13 3.56
CA HIS A 207 15.65 17.18 2.23
C HIS A 207 16.68 18.30 2.09
N TYR A 208 16.41 19.48 2.63
CA TYR A 208 17.35 20.61 2.64
C TYR A 208 18.61 20.26 3.43
N MET A 209 18.45 19.73 4.65
CA MET A 209 19.57 19.26 5.46
C MET A 209 20.39 18.23 4.69
N CYS A 210 19.74 17.22 4.09
CA CYS A 210 20.42 16.22 3.27
C CYS A 210 21.11 16.84 2.06
N CYS A 211 20.56 17.84 1.38
CA CYS A 211 21.23 18.41 0.21
C CYS A 211 22.33 19.40 0.57
N MET A 212 22.33 19.96 1.79
CA MET A 212 23.20 21.08 2.18
C MET A 212 24.10 20.77 3.38
N HIS A 213 24.17 19.52 3.85
CA HIS A 213 24.88 19.16 5.08
C HIS A 213 26.37 19.55 5.07
N SER A 214 27.01 19.59 3.91
CA SER A 214 28.43 19.91 3.74
C SER A 214 28.70 21.41 3.51
N GLY A 215 27.67 22.26 3.58
CA GLY A 215 27.74 23.68 3.19
C GLY A 215 27.80 23.91 1.68
N LYS A 216 27.90 22.83 0.89
CA LYS A 216 27.73 22.83 -0.56
C LYS A 216 26.58 21.91 -0.92
N TYR A 217 25.97 22.17 -2.08
CA TYR A 217 24.93 21.30 -2.60
C TYR A 217 25.50 19.91 -2.88
N CYS A 218 24.80 18.88 -2.41
CA CYS A 218 24.98 17.47 -2.73
C CYS A 218 23.62 16.85 -3.02
N THR A 219 23.63 15.63 -3.57
CA THR A 219 22.38 14.92 -3.82
C THR A 219 21.73 14.51 -2.50
N PHE A 220 20.40 14.41 -2.51
CA PHE A 220 19.67 13.91 -1.35
C PHE A 220 20.16 12.53 -0.90
N GLU A 221 20.52 11.65 -1.84
CA GLU A 221 21.00 10.30 -1.53
C GLU A 221 22.33 10.31 -0.78
N GLU A 222 23.28 11.16 -1.20
CA GLU A 222 24.57 11.33 -0.54
C GLU A 222 24.40 11.85 0.89
N GLY A 223 23.62 12.92 1.06
CA GLY A 223 23.35 13.47 2.37
C GLY A 223 22.51 12.57 3.25
N TYR A 224 21.55 11.84 2.67
CA TYR A 224 20.77 10.84 3.40
C TYR A 224 21.67 9.73 3.92
N ARG A 225 22.58 9.20 3.09
CA ARG A 225 23.58 8.20 3.51
C ARG A 225 24.50 8.78 4.59
N TYR A 226 24.97 10.01 4.43
CA TYR A 226 25.76 10.71 5.45
C TYR A 226 25.00 10.79 6.78
N PHE A 227 23.75 11.26 6.80
CA PHE A 227 22.96 11.33 8.04
C PHE A 227 22.64 9.96 8.61
N GLN A 228 22.43 8.93 7.79
CA GLN A 228 22.29 7.55 8.27
C GLN A 228 23.55 7.06 8.99
N GLU A 229 24.73 7.35 8.44
CA GLU A 229 26.01 7.03 9.08
C GLU A 229 26.24 7.84 10.37
N GLN A 230 25.89 9.12 10.37
CA GLN A 230 25.97 9.97 11.58
C GLN A 230 25.03 9.46 12.68
N ILE A 231 23.77 9.16 12.36
CA ILE A 231 22.81 8.60 13.31
C ILE A 231 23.30 7.27 13.87
N LYS A 232 23.83 6.37 13.01
CA LYS A 232 24.43 5.11 13.47
C LYS A 232 25.61 5.34 14.41
N THR A 233 26.49 6.28 14.05
CA THR A 233 27.67 6.62 14.85
C THR A 233 27.26 7.19 16.20
N GLU A 234 26.31 8.11 16.23
CA GLU A 234 25.76 8.70 17.45
C GLU A 234 25.07 7.66 18.33
N GLN A 235 24.28 6.75 17.74
CA GLN A 235 23.68 5.63 18.46
C GLN A 235 24.74 4.73 19.10
N LEU A 236 25.80 4.39 18.37
CA LEU A 236 26.92 3.59 18.89
C LEU A 236 27.72 4.33 19.97
N MET A 237 27.92 5.64 19.82
CA MET A 237 28.60 6.47 20.82
C MET A 237 27.77 6.59 22.11
N ASN A 238 26.47 6.82 21.98
CA ASN A 238 25.53 6.87 23.10
C ASN A 238 25.47 5.52 23.81
N LEU A 239 25.39 4.41 23.06
CA LEU A 239 25.46 3.06 23.60
C LEU A 239 26.77 2.80 24.36
N HIS A 240 27.91 3.16 23.78
CA HIS A 240 29.20 3.00 24.42
C HIS A 240 29.33 3.87 25.69
N SER A 241 28.84 5.10 25.67
CA SER A 241 28.80 5.98 26.85
C SER A 241 27.91 5.40 27.95
N PHE A 242 26.73 4.90 27.58
CA PHE A 242 25.78 4.27 28.49
C PHE A 242 26.38 3.03 29.16
N ILE A 243 27.03 2.16 28.38
CA ILE A 243 27.76 0.99 28.91
C ILE A 243 28.89 1.44 29.85
N LYS A 244 29.68 2.45 29.48
CA LYS A 244 30.76 2.97 30.34
C LYS A 244 30.27 3.56 31.66
N SER A 245 29.05 4.07 31.71
CA SER A 245 28.42 4.58 32.94
C SER A 245 27.98 3.48 33.91
N GLY A 246 28.19 2.20 33.56
CA GLY A 246 27.86 1.05 34.41
C GLY A 246 26.44 0.54 34.23
N ALA A 247 25.80 0.86 33.09
CA ALA A 247 24.47 0.36 32.77
C ALA A 247 24.43 -1.19 32.73
N SER A 248 23.36 -1.78 33.26
CA SER A 248 23.15 -3.22 33.18
C SER A 248 22.86 -3.68 31.75
N LEU A 249 23.14 -4.95 31.46
CA LEU A 249 22.86 -5.54 30.16
C LEU A 249 21.37 -5.46 29.78
N GLU A 250 20.47 -5.56 30.75
CA GLU A 250 19.03 -5.41 30.54
C GLU A 250 18.65 -3.97 30.14
N ALA A 251 19.21 -2.96 30.80
CA ALA A 251 18.99 -1.55 30.44
C ALA A 251 19.55 -1.20 29.06
N VAL A 252 20.65 -1.84 28.66
CA VAL A 252 21.24 -1.71 27.32
C VAL A 252 20.33 -2.31 26.25
N LEU A 253 19.76 -3.50 26.51
CA LEU A 253 18.85 -4.17 25.58
C LEU A 253 17.54 -3.40 25.41
N GLU A 254 16.99 -2.79 26.47
CA GLU A 254 15.81 -1.91 26.37
C GLU A 254 16.05 -0.65 25.53
N MET A 255 17.26 -0.09 25.59
CA MET A 255 17.60 1.14 24.85
C MET A 255 17.78 0.90 23.35
N VAL A 256 18.26 -0.29 22.95
CA VAL A 256 18.55 -0.62 21.54
C VAL A 256 17.32 -1.16 20.80
N GLY A 257 16.34 -1.73 21.53
CA GLY A 257 15.05 -2.17 20.99
C GLY A 257 15.07 -3.57 20.37
#